data_AF-A0A518KDA8-F1
#
_entry.id   AF-A0A518KDA8-F1
#
_cell.length_a   1.000
_cell.length_b   1.000
_cell.length_c   1.000
_cell.angle_alpha   90.00
_cell.angle_beta   90.00
_cell.angle_gamma   90.00
#
_symmetry.space_group_name_H-M   'P 1'
#
loop_
_entity.id
_entity.type
_entity.pdbx_description
1 polymer ?
#
loop_
_entity_poly.entity_id
_entity_poly.type
_entity_poly.pdbx_seq_one_letter_code
_entity_poly.pdbx_strand_id
1 'polypeptide(L)'
;MADDQSVEGLDFGDAGDPVRIRRWEESDIPALVAVQRECYPGMAEETYMDERKLRMQLAAFPEGQFLAEIDGRIVGYASSLIVILDDESPWHSYDEITGVGTFGTHDPAGDTLYGADIAVVPDWRGKGLAARLYKRRKALLTRFNLRRMVAGGRLPGYSEHAKRLKPIQYVEAVKQGQLRDQALSAHLKAGYTVRGIHYGYLRDGESMNYATFLEMPNPEFDPARRLIAGAPIRRPVRKIRVCACQYQLRPLTDWAQFEMQVEFFADAAKEFHCHFLLLPELFTVQLFTLLPSDIDTHEAVREIAKMHDQYVELCKRMAVKHGLYFIAGSHPVIDEEGDLLNVAHLFTPSGDVYTQPKLHMTPSERNYYDMQPGDVLRVFDTPLGRIGILVCYDIEFPELSRLLMKQGVEVLFVPFATTERKGYHRVRHCAQARAIENVIYVVLAGCVGNLPQVNSFLITYGQAAVCTPCDFSFPKDGVLAEGEPNNESVCIAELDLNDLAIQRDIGTVRPLQDRRDDLYQVSSTMRIETIQVR
;
A
#
# COMPACT_ATOMS: atom_id res chain seq x y z
N MET A 1 -19.50 14.11 26.33
CA MET A 1 -20.33 15.33 26.24
C MET A 1 -19.43 16.54 26.42
N ALA A 2 -19.01 17.13 25.29
CA ALA A 2 -18.45 18.46 25.17
C ALA A 2 -18.59 18.84 23.68
N ASP A 3 -19.52 19.75 23.41
CA ASP A 3 -19.90 20.43 22.16
C ASP A 3 -19.55 19.78 20.81
N ASP A 4 -20.52 18.97 20.38
CA ASP A 4 -20.95 18.88 18.99
C ASP A 4 -21.65 20.21 18.61
N GLN A 5 -20.86 21.19 18.14
CA GLN A 5 -21.39 22.31 17.37
C GLN A 5 -20.96 22.14 15.91
N SER A 6 -21.82 21.45 15.16
CA SER A 6 -22.29 21.80 13.82
C SER A 6 -21.37 22.71 13.00
N VAL A 7 -20.71 22.12 12.00
CA VAL A 7 -20.14 22.87 10.87
C VAL A 7 -20.80 22.38 9.59
N GLU A 8 -22.12 22.46 9.55
CA GLU A 8 -22.84 22.67 8.30
C GLU A 8 -22.89 24.18 8.05
N GLY A 9 -22.32 24.60 6.91
CA GLY A 9 -22.39 26.00 6.44
C GLY A 9 -21.27 26.91 6.96
N LEU A 10 -20.14 26.94 6.27
CA LEU A 10 -19.12 27.97 6.48
C LEU A 10 -18.86 28.75 5.19
N ASP A 11 -19.90 29.46 4.78
CA ASP A 11 -19.78 30.64 3.96
C ASP A 11 -19.29 31.78 4.87
N PHE A 12 -18.09 32.29 4.63
CA PHE A 12 -17.59 33.45 5.37
C PHE A 12 -17.21 34.55 4.39
N GLY A 13 -18.24 35.19 3.84
CA GLY A 13 -18.17 36.61 3.54
C GLY A 13 -18.70 37.36 4.75
N ASP A 14 -18.05 38.47 5.13
CA ASP A 14 -18.77 39.49 5.90
C ASP A 14 -20.00 39.91 5.06
N ALA A 15 -21.13 40.24 5.68
CA ALA A 15 -22.29 40.73 4.94
C ALA A 15 -21.88 41.97 4.10
N GLY A 16 -21.83 41.82 2.78
CA GLY A 16 -21.35 42.86 1.84
C GLY A 16 -19.92 42.69 1.29
N ASP A 17 -19.18 41.64 1.67
CA ASP A 17 -17.89 41.29 1.07
C ASP A 17 -18.11 40.49 -0.24
N PRO A 18 -17.71 41.01 -1.41
CA PRO A 18 -17.94 40.35 -2.68
C PRO A 18 -17.10 39.08 -2.86
N VAL A 19 -16.15 38.79 -1.96
CA VAL A 19 -15.23 37.66 -2.07
C VAL A 19 -15.62 36.54 -1.12
N ARG A 20 -16.00 35.39 -1.70
CA ARG A 20 -16.33 34.17 -0.99
C ARG A 20 -15.14 33.21 -0.98
N ILE A 21 -14.68 32.80 0.21
CA ILE A 21 -13.66 31.76 0.36
C ILE A 21 -14.32 30.48 0.88
N ARG A 22 -14.38 29.44 0.04
CA ARG A 22 -15.02 28.15 0.35
C ARG A 22 -14.18 26.95 -0.09
N ARG A 23 -14.63 25.75 0.26
CA ARG A 23 -14.04 24.50 -0.25
C ARG A 23 -14.42 24.28 -1.72
N TRP A 24 -13.60 23.52 -2.42
CA TRP A 24 -13.94 23.04 -3.76
C TRP A 24 -15.14 22.11 -3.71
N GLU A 25 -15.91 22.13 -4.77
CA GLU A 25 -16.92 21.15 -5.14
C GLU A 25 -16.54 20.55 -6.50
N GLU A 26 -17.05 19.36 -6.82
CA GLU A 26 -16.69 18.68 -8.08
C GLU A 26 -17.08 19.52 -9.31
N SER A 27 -18.14 20.31 -9.23
CA SER A 27 -18.59 21.24 -10.28
C SER A 27 -17.61 22.40 -10.55
N ASP A 28 -16.69 22.69 -9.63
CA ASP A 28 -15.73 23.80 -9.78
C ASP A 28 -14.53 23.43 -10.66
N ILE A 29 -14.30 22.13 -10.88
CA ILE A 29 -13.07 21.61 -11.47
C ILE A 29 -12.76 22.17 -12.86
N PRO A 30 -13.73 22.26 -13.80
CA PRO A 30 -13.48 22.87 -15.10
C PRO A 30 -13.00 24.34 -14.99
N ALA A 31 -13.57 25.09 -14.04
CA ALA A 31 -13.18 26.48 -13.80
C ALA A 31 -11.82 26.61 -13.10
N LEU A 32 -11.45 25.66 -12.23
CA LEU A 32 -10.13 25.61 -11.59
C LEU A 32 -9.01 25.36 -12.61
N VAL A 33 -9.23 24.47 -13.60
CA VAL A 33 -8.30 24.26 -14.72
C VAL A 33 -8.07 25.57 -15.48
N ALA A 34 -9.15 26.31 -15.78
CA ALA A 34 -9.05 27.59 -16.48
C ALA A 34 -8.29 28.66 -15.67
N VAL A 35 -8.58 28.78 -14.37
CA VAL A 35 -7.91 29.72 -13.46
C VAL A 35 -6.42 29.42 -13.34
N GLN A 36 -6.02 28.15 -13.31
CA GLN A 36 -4.62 27.77 -13.25
C GLN A 36 -3.85 28.25 -14.50
N ARG A 37 -4.41 28.03 -15.69
CA ARG A 37 -3.80 28.50 -16.95
C ARG A 37 -3.71 30.02 -17.02
N GLU A 38 -4.73 30.72 -16.53
CA GLU A 38 -4.71 32.18 -16.41
C GLU A 38 -3.61 32.68 -15.45
N CYS A 39 -3.35 31.93 -14.37
CA CYS A 39 -2.35 32.31 -13.38
C CYS A 39 -0.91 32.07 -13.83
N TYR A 40 -0.67 31.09 -14.69
CA TYR A 40 0.67 30.62 -15.06
C TYR A 40 0.91 30.54 -16.59
N PRO A 41 0.74 31.64 -17.36
CA PRO A 41 0.63 31.63 -18.83
C PRO A 41 1.88 31.20 -19.64
N GLY A 42 2.89 30.60 -19.02
CA GLY A 42 4.12 30.13 -19.68
C GLY A 42 4.66 28.81 -19.12
N MET A 43 3.87 28.09 -18.30
CA MET A 43 4.27 26.76 -17.84
C MET A 43 4.17 25.72 -18.95
N ALA A 44 5.03 24.70 -18.86
CA ALA A 44 4.96 23.52 -19.71
C ALA A 44 3.61 22.82 -19.54
N GLU A 45 3.08 22.25 -20.62
CA GLU A 45 1.72 21.68 -20.63
C GLU A 45 1.57 20.54 -19.61
N GLU A 46 2.65 19.78 -19.38
CA GLU A 46 2.69 18.66 -18.43
C GLU A 46 2.63 19.11 -16.96
N THR A 47 2.92 20.38 -16.68
CA THR A 47 2.89 20.96 -15.32
C THR A 47 1.47 21.35 -14.90
N TYR A 48 0.56 21.55 -15.85
CA TYR A 48 -0.83 21.86 -15.52
C TYR A 48 -1.56 20.64 -14.94
N MET A 49 -2.48 20.90 -14.02
CA MET A 49 -3.44 19.94 -13.52
C MET A 49 -4.63 19.87 -14.48
N ASP A 50 -4.86 18.69 -15.04
CA ASP A 50 -6.10 18.39 -15.75
C ASP A 50 -7.26 18.17 -14.76
N GLU A 51 -8.48 18.07 -15.30
CA GLU A 51 -9.66 17.81 -14.46
C GLU A 51 -9.53 16.52 -13.65
N ARG A 52 -8.86 15.50 -14.18
CA ARG A 52 -8.66 14.21 -13.52
C ARG A 52 -7.80 14.37 -12.26
N LYS A 53 -6.64 15.04 -12.36
CA LYS A 53 -5.76 15.30 -11.22
C LYS A 53 -6.47 16.16 -10.17
N LEU A 54 -7.22 17.18 -10.59
CA LEU A 54 -8.00 17.99 -9.63
C LEU A 54 -9.10 17.19 -8.92
N ARG A 55 -9.78 16.25 -9.60
CA ARG A 55 -10.70 15.30 -8.96
C ARG A 55 -9.99 14.43 -7.94
N MET A 56 -8.78 13.95 -8.25
CA MET A 56 -7.97 13.15 -7.33
C MET A 56 -7.53 13.96 -6.11
N GLN A 57 -7.07 15.20 -6.29
CA GLN A 57 -6.73 16.10 -5.17
C GLN A 57 -7.93 16.33 -4.25
N LEU A 58 -9.11 16.58 -4.83
CA LEU A 58 -10.34 16.78 -4.10
C LEU A 58 -10.75 15.52 -3.32
N ALA A 59 -10.64 14.33 -3.93
CA ALA A 59 -10.94 13.06 -3.28
C ALA A 59 -9.95 12.71 -2.16
N ALA A 60 -8.66 13.00 -2.36
CA ALA A 60 -7.61 12.69 -1.40
C ALA A 60 -7.73 13.51 -0.12
N PHE A 61 -7.91 14.84 -0.23
CA PHE A 61 -8.05 15.70 0.94
C PHE A 61 -9.05 16.84 0.70
N PRO A 62 -10.37 16.58 0.80
CA PRO A 62 -11.40 17.58 0.52
C PRO A 62 -11.29 18.84 1.39
N GLU A 63 -10.89 18.72 2.65
CA GLU A 63 -10.71 19.84 3.58
C GLU A 63 -9.50 20.71 3.24
N GLY A 64 -8.55 20.18 2.47
CA GLY A 64 -7.33 20.86 2.03
C GLY A 64 -7.50 21.77 0.82
N GLN A 65 -8.64 21.69 0.14
CA GLN A 65 -8.85 22.38 -1.14
C GLN A 65 -9.77 23.60 -0.96
N PHE A 66 -9.23 24.79 -1.19
CA PHE A 66 -9.95 26.06 -1.07
C PHE A 66 -9.96 26.84 -2.37
N LEU A 67 -11.04 27.57 -2.61
CA LEU A 67 -11.15 28.52 -3.71
C LEU A 67 -11.62 29.89 -3.20
N ALA A 68 -11.36 30.90 -4.02
CA ALA A 68 -11.87 32.25 -3.87
C ALA A 68 -12.78 32.57 -5.06
N GLU A 69 -14.01 32.96 -4.78
CA GLU A 69 -15.06 33.23 -5.76
C GLU A 69 -15.57 34.67 -5.59
N ILE A 70 -15.80 35.37 -6.71
CA ILE A 70 -16.36 36.72 -6.76
C ILE A 70 -17.41 36.73 -7.86
N ASP A 71 -18.65 37.10 -7.53
CA ASP A 71 -19.78 37.16 -8.47
C ASP A 71 -19.93 35.88 -9.33
N GLY A 72 -19.74 34.70 -8.73
CA GLY A 72 -19.81 33.40 -9.42
C GLY A 72 -18.56 32.99 -10.20
N ARG A 73 -17.53 33.85 -10.30
CA ARG A 73 -16.25 33.52 -10.95
C ARG A 73 -15.21 33.10 -9.91
N ILE A 74 -14.58 31.96 -10.11
CA ILE A 74 -13.38 31.58 -9.35
C ILE A 74 -12.21 32.48 -9.78
N VAL A 75 -11.59 33.17 -8.82
CA VAL A 75 -10.49 34.13 -9.04
C VAL A 75 -9.19 33.72 -8.34
N GLY A 76 -9.20 32.60 -7.61
CA GLY A 76 -8.02 32.03 -7.00
C GLY A 76 -8.31 30.72 -6.28
N TYR A 77 -7.26 29.97 -5.95
CA TYR A 77 -7.36 28.72 -5.23
C TYR A 77 -6.11 28.44 -4.41
N ALA A 78 -6.25 27.50 -3.47
CA ALA A 78 -5.17 26.95 -2.69
C ALA A 78 -5.41 25.45 -2.48
N SER A 79 -4.44 24.62 -2.88
CA SER A 79 -4.48 23.17 -2.69
C SER A 79 -3.46 22.72 -1.65
N SER A 80 -3.84 21.77 -0.81
CA SER A 80 -2.98 21.28 0.26
C SER A 80 -3.17 19.79 0.47
N LEU A 81 -2.17 19.16 1.07
CA LEU A 81 -2.21 17.78 1.54
C LEU A 81 -1.40 17.66 2.83
N ILE A 82 -1.80 16.75 3.70
CA ILE A 82 -1.00 16.37 4.88
C ILE A 82 0.01 15.31 4.42
N VAL A 83 1.27 15.46 4.85
CA VAL A 83 2.38 14.56 4.52
C VAL A 83 3.28 14.33 5.74
N ILE A 84 4.14 13.33 5.63
CA ILE A 84 5.28 13.12 6.51
C ILE A 84 6.52 13.58 5.76
N LEU A 85 7.30 14.47 6.35
CA LEU A 85 8.60 14.88 5.83
C LEU A 85 9.70 14.37 6.74
N ASP A 86 10.80 13.92 6.13
CA ASP A 86 12.02 13.61 6.85
C ASP A 86 12.73 14.90 7.27
N ASP A 87 12.98 15.06 8.58
CA ASP A 87 13.70 16.20 9.12
C ASP A 87 15.21 16.12 8.80
N GLU A 88 15.75 14.94 8.51
CA GLU A 88 17.16 14.73 8.18
C GLU A 88 17.46 14.90 6.69
N SER A 89 16.47 14.62 5.82
CA SER A 89 16.55 14.81 4.37
C SER A 89 15.44 15.74 3.87
N PRO A 90 15.62 17.07 3.96
CA PRO A 90 14.57 18.04 3.61
C PRO A 90 14.36 18.22 2.09
N TRP A 91 15.14 17.53 1.25
CA TRP A 91 15.03 17.66 -0.21
C TRP A 91 13.97 16.71 -0.77
N HIS A 92 13.07 17.26 -1.57
CA HIS A 92 12.09 16.54 -2.38
C HIS A 92 11.70 17.40 -3.59
N SER A 93 11.23 16.77 -4.66
CA SER A 93 10.60 17.43 -5.80
C SER A 93 9.09 17.62 -5.59
N TYR A 94 8.49 18.49 -6.39
CA TYR A 94 7.04 18.69 -6.42
C TYR A 94 6.30 17.39 -6.75
N ASP A 95 6.80 16.64 -7.74
CA ASP A 95 6.17 15.41 -8.19
C ASP A 95 6.24 14.31 -7.12
N GLU A 96 7.38 14.15 -6.45
CA GLU A 96 7.54 13.17 -5.36
C GLU A 96 6.58 13.46 -4.20
N ILE A 97 6.49 14.72 -3.75
CA ILE A 97 5.69 15.04 -2.56
C ILE A 97 4.20 15.11 -2.84
N THR A 98 3.78 15.35 -4.09
CA THR A 98 2.36 15.46 -4.48
C THR A 98 1.81 14.25 -5.20
N GLY A 99 2.61 13.22 -5.50
CA GLY A 99 2.19 12.13 -6.40
C GLY A 99 1.91 12.64 -7.82
N VAL A 100 2.83 13.46 -8.37
CA VAL A 100 2.68 14.06 -9.72
C VAL A 100 1.38 14.88 -9.85
N GLY A 101 1.00 15.54 -8.75
CA GLY A 101 -0.20 16.36 -8.64
C GLY A 101 -1.50 15.60 -8.38
N THR A 102 -1.49 14.30 -8.10
CA THR A 102 -2.71 13.53 -7.77
C THR A 102 -3.08 13.58 -6.28
N PHE A 103 -2.12 13.95 -5.44
CA PHE A 103 -2.13 13.82 -3.98
C PHE A 103 -2.21 12.37 -3.47
N GLY A 104 -1.71 11.41 -4.25
CA GLY A 104 -1.59 10.01 -3.81
C GLY A 104 -0.70 9.80 -2.57
N THR A 105 0.14 10.78 -2.23
CA THR A 105 1.00 10.82 -1.05
C THR A 105 0.33 11.41 0.19
N HIS A 106 -0.94 11.84 0.10
CA HIS A 106 -1.65 12.38 1.24
C HIS A 106 -1.75 11.34 2.36
N ASP A 107 -1.26 11.71 3.55
CA ASP A 107 -1.30 10.87 4.75
C ASP A 107 -1.92 11.68 5.91
N PRO A 108 -3.16 11.39 6.31
CA PRO A 108 -3.80 12.04 7.47
C PRO A 108 -3.04 11.86 8.79
N ALA A 109 -2.16 10.85 8.90
CA ALA A 109 -1.30 10.66 10.07
C ALA A 109 -0.04 11.55 10.05
N GLY A 110 0.20 12.27 8.96
CA GLY A 110 1.33 13.17 8.79
C GLY A 110 1.36 14.33 9.79
N ASP A 111 2.52 14.97 9.92
CA ASP A 111 2.74 16.08 10.86
C ASP A 111 2.84 17.44 10.19
N THR A 112 2.84 17.46 8.86
CA THR A 112 3.15 18.62 8.06
C THR A 112 2.02 18.85 7.08
N LEU A 113 1.45 20.06 7.08
CA LEU A 113 0.61 20.50 5.97
C LEU A 113 1.50 20.97 4.84
N TYR A 114 1.42 20.32 3.71
CA TYR A 114 2.12 20.74 2.51
C TYR A 114 1.25 21.67 1.66
N GLY A 115 1.72 22.89 1.42
CA GLY A 115 1.09 23.85 0.53
C GLY A 115 1.50 23.57 -0.92
N ALA A 116 0.74 22.72 -1.61
CA ALA A 116 1.06 22.26 -2.96
C ALA A 116 1.01 23.40 -3.99
N ASP A 117 -0.11 24.11 -4.10
CA ASP A 117 -0.23 25.21 -5.06
C ASP A 117 -1.17 26.31 -4.56
N ILE A 118 -0.84 27.58 -4.83
CA ILE A 118 -1.70 28.72 -4.50
C ILE A 118 -1.61 29.77 -5.59
N ALA A 119 -2.75 30.08 -6.18
CA ALA A 119 -2.83 30.96 -7.34
C ALA A 119 -3.95 32.00 -7.18
N VAL A 120 -3.71 33.18 -7.74
CA VAL A 120 -4.69 34.26 -7.86
C VAL A 120 -4.54 34.88 -9.25
N VAL A 121 -5.67 35.03 -9.95
CA VAL A 121 -5.70 35.56 -11.32
C VAL A 121 -5.09 36.96 -11.38
N PRO A 122 -4.42 37.36 -12.48
CA PRO A 122 -3.66 38.59 -12.59
C PRO A 122 -4.38 39.86 -12.09
N ASP A 123 -5.64 40.06 -12.48
CA ASP A 123 -6.45 41.25 -12.16
C ASP A 123 -6.76 41.42 -10.67
N TRP A 124 -6.55 40.37 -9.89
CA TRP A 124 -6.88 40.28 -8.48
C TRP A 124 -5.64 40.13 -7.57
N ARG A 125 -4.44 40.15 -8.16
CA ARG A 125 -3.18 40.17 -7.41
C ARG A 125 -3.03 41.47 -6.63
N GLY A 126 -2.41 41.39 -5.45
CA GLY A 126 -2.21 42.55 -4.56
C GLY A 126 -3.44 43.00 -3.77
N LYS A 127 -4.63 42.47 -4.04
CA LYS A 127 -5.90 42.82 -3.36
C LYS A 127 -6.21 41.97 -2.12
N GLY A 128 -5.21 41.28 -1.56
CA GLY A 128 -5.35 40.53 -0.30
C GLY A 128 -5.93 39.11 -0.39
N LEU A 129 -6.35 38.63 -1.57
CA LEU A 129 -6.92 37.29 -1.77
C LEU A 129 -6.01 36.15 -1.30
N ALA A 130 -4.72 36.19 -1.66
CA ALA A 130 -3.76 35.17 -1.22
C ALA A 130 -3.67 35.10 0.32
N ALA A 131 -3.75 36.24 1.02
CA ALA A 131 -3.73 36.27 2.48
C ALA A 131 -4.97 35.60 3.09
N ARG A 132 -6.14 35.73 2.44
CA ARG A 132 -7.38 35.04 2.85
C ARG A 132 -7.29 33.54 2.64
N LEU A 133 -6.73 33.09 1.52
CA LEU A 133 -6.47 31.67 1.27
C LEU A 133 -5.44 31.09 2.26
N TYR A 134 -4.37 31.82 2.57
CA TYR A 134 -3.43 31.42 3.62
C TYR A 134 -4.08 31.34 5.01
N LYS A 135 -5.00 32.24 5.33
CA LYS A 135 -5.76 32.16 6.59
C LYS A 135 -6.50 30.83 6.71
N ARG A 136 -7.05 30.29 5.61
CA ARG A 136 -7.68 28.96 5.59
C ARG A 136 -6.68 27.83 5.80
N ARG A 137 -5.56 27.84 5.10
CA ARG A 137 -4.49 26.84 5.32
C ARG A 137 -3.98 26.84 6.76
N LYS A 138 -3.77 28.02 7.36
CA LYS A 138 -3.38 28.13 8.77
C LYS A 138 -4.42 27.55 9.72
N ALA A 139 -5.71 27.72 9.42
CA ALA A 139 -6.77 27.08 10.20
C ALA A 139 -6.71 25.55 10.14
N LEU A 140 -6.26 24.96 9.01
CA LEU A 140 -6.01 23.51 8.93
C LEU A 140 -4.84 23.09 9.82
N LEU A 141 -3.76 23.88 9.89
CA LEU A 141 -2.63 23.63 10.78
C LEU A 141 -3.09 23.44 12.24
N THR A 142 -3.90 24.37 12.74
CA THR A 142 -4.46 24.30 14.10
C THR A 142 -5.48 23.15 14.22
N ARG A 143 -6.42 23.03 13.28
CA ARG A 143 -7.50 22.03 13.32
C ARG A 143 -6.96 20.60 13.39
N PHE A 144 -5.96 20.28 12.59
CA PHE A 144 -5.35 18.96 12.53
C PHE A 144 -4.17 18.80 13.49
N ASN A 145 -3.90 19.80 14.36
CA ASN A 145 -2.77 19.80 15.29
C ASN A 145 -1.44 19.41 14.62
N LEU A 146 -1.17 20.01 13.46
CA LEU A 146 0.04 19.73 12.67
C LEU A 146 1.21 20.55 13.21
N ARG A 147 2.43 20.01 13.15
CA ARG A 147 3.65 20.65 13.66
C ARG A 147 4.02 21.90 12.86
N ARG A 148 3.83 21.87 11.55
CA ARG A 148 4.28 22.92 10.63
C ARG A 148 3.54 22.89 9.29
N MET A 149 3.67 23.98 8.55
CA MET A 149 3.34 24.08 7.13
C MET A 149 4.62 24.19 6.32
N VAL A 150 4.74 23.42 5.24
CA VAL A 150 5.90 23.44 4.33
C VAL A 150 5.43 23.66 2.88
N ALA A 151 6.25 24.32 2.07
CA ALA A 151 6.00 24.49 0.63
C ALA A 151 7.30 24.67 -0.14
N GLY A 152 7.29 24.38 -1.45
CA GLY A 152 8.31 24.85 -2.37
C GLY A 152 7.83 26.09 -3.11
N GLY A 153 8.50 27.23 -2.90
CA GLY A 153 8.12 28.50 -3.51
C GLY A 153 8.87 28.75 -4.81
N ARG A 154 8.15 28.93 -5.93
CA ARG A 154 8.72 29.39 -7.21
C ARG A 154 9.43 30.74 -7.05
N LEU A 155 10.35 31.04 -7.98
CA LEU A 155 11.09 32.29 -8.10
C LEU A 155 10.95 32.87 -9.52
N PRO A 156 9.73 33.23 -9.96
CA PRO A 156 9.45 33.59 -11.35
C PRO A 156 10.29 34.78 -11.86
N GLY A 157 10.81 35.65 -11.00
CA GLY A 157 11.69 36.73 -11.43
C GLY A 157 13.17 36.35 -11.57
N TYR A 158 13.59 35.14 -11.19
CA TYR A 158 15.01 34.83 -11.05
C TYR A 158 15.77 34.76 -12.37
N SER A 159 15.14 34.27 -13.44
CA SER A 159 15.76 34.17 -14.78
C SER A 159 16.36 35.51 -15.29
N GLU A 160 15.72 36.64 -14.97
CA GLU A 160 16.19 37.99 -15.33
C GLU A 160 17.48 38.40 -14.60
N HIS A 161 17.74 37.79 -13.44
CA HIS A 161 18.87 38.11 -12.57
C HIS A 161 19.96 37.03 -12.54
N ALA A 162 19.70 35.85 -13.12
CA ALA A 162 20.58 34.68 -13.05
C ALA A 162 22.00 34.90 -13.62
N LYS A 163 22.19 35.90 -14.50
CA LYS A 163 23.53 36.29 -15.01
C LYS A 163 24.39 37.03 -13.97
N ARG A 164 23.78 37.60 -12.94
CA ARG A 164 24.44 38.50 -11.97
C ARG A 164 24.39 37.97 -10.53
N LEU A 165 23.35 37.23 -10.20
CA LEU A 165 23.09 36.74 -8.85
C LEU A 165 22.95 35.22 -8.86
N LYS A 166 23.56 34.56 -7.88
CA LYS A 166 23.22 33.17 -7.53
C LYS A 166 21.81 33.13 -6.91
N PRO A 167 21.11 31.97 -6.91
CA PRO A 167 19.74 31.88 -6.39
C PRO A 167 19.62 32.38 -4.94
N ILE A 168 20.60 32.02 -4.09
CA ILE A 168 20.62 32.45 -2.69
C ILE A 168 20.79 33.96 -2.52
N GLN A 169 21.55 34.60 -3.40
CA GLN A 169 21.73 36.05 -3.38
C GLN A 169 20.46 36.77 -3.85
N TYR A 170 19.77 36.21 -4.85
CA TYR A 170 18.47 36.71 -5.30
C TYR A 170 17.42 36.65 -4.18
N VAL A 171 17.28 35.50 -3.53
CA VAL A 171 16.34 35.31 -2.41
C VAL A 171 16.65 36.28 -1.26
N GLU A 172 17.92 36.46 -0.92
CA GLU A 172 18.32 37.38 0.15
C GLU A 172 18.04 38.85 -0.20
N ALA A 173 18.28 39.26 -1.45
CA ALA A 173 17.92 40.59 -1.92
C ALA A 173 16.40 40.85 -1.88
N VAL A 174 15.58 39.82 -2.17
CA VAL A 174 14.11 39.91 -2.01
C VAL A 174 13.72 40.03 -0.53
N LYS A 175 14.32 39.23 0.36
CA LYS A 175 14.08 39.32 1.82
C LYS A 175 14.43 40.70 2.38
N GLN A 176 15.47 41.35 1.85
CA GLN A 176 15.91 42.69 2.24
C GLN A 176 15.12 43.82 1.56
N GLY A 177 14.15 43.50 0.68
CA GLY A 177 13.35 44.48 -0.04
C GLY A 177 14.10 45.21 -1.16
N GLN A 178 15.29 44.75 -1.53
CA GLN A 178 16.09 45.32 -2.63
C GLN A 178 15.59 44.85 -4.00
N LEU A 179 15.04 43.63 -4.06
CA LEU A 179 14.35 43.08 -5.22
C LEU A 179 12.92 42.69 -4.84
N ARG A 180 12.07 42.54 -5.86
CA ARG A 180 10.69 42.09 -5.69
C ARG A 180 10.45 40.85 -6.54
N ASP A 181 10.19 39.72 -5.88
CA ASP A 181 9.67 38.51 -6.51
C ASP A 181 8.21 38.30 -6.06
N GLN A 182 7.30 38.10 -7.01
CA GLN A 182 5.86 38.04 -6.72
C GLN A 182 5.49 36.85 -5.81
N ALA A 183 6.08 35.68 -6.06
CA ALA A 183 5.74 34.46 -5.33
C ALA A 183 6.40 34.47 -3.95
N LEU A 184 7.71 34.70 -3.89
CA LEU A 184 8.45 34.73 -2.63
C LEU A 184 7.93 35.81 -1.67
N SER A 185 7.63 37.02 -2.17
CA SER A 185 7.07 38.08 -1.32
C SER A 185 5.74 37.68 -0.68
N ALA A 186 4.90 36.93 -1.42
CA ALA A 186 3.62 36.46 -0.90
C ALA A 186 3.81 35.40 0.20
N HIS A 187 4.75 34.46 0.03
CA HIS A 187 5.10 33.47 1.05
C HIS A 187 5.65 34.12 2.33
N LEU A 188 6.59 35.06 2.19
CA LEU A 188 7.18 35.78 3.33
C LEU A 188 6.11 36.58 4.09
N LYS A 189 5.23 37.30 3.37
CA LYS A 189 4.12 38.05 3.98
C LYS A 189 3.10 37.13 4.67
N ALA A 190 2.92 35.91 4.16
CA ALA A 190 2.09 34.90 4.81
C ALA A 190 2.71 34.36 6.10
N GLY A 191 4.01 34.57 6.34
CA GLY A 191 4.74 34.16 7.54
C GLY A 191 5.64 32.95 7.35
N TYR A 192 5.91 32.54 6.10
CA TYR A 192 6.93 31.52 5.85
C TYR A 192 8.34 32.07 6.08
N THR A 193 9.23 31.18 6.47
CA THR A 193 10.68 31.42 6.50
C THR A 193 11.34 30.58 5.40
N VAL A 194 12.34 31.15 4.72
CA VAL A 194 13.16 30.39 3.76
C VAL A 194 14.21 29.61 4.53
N ARG A 195 14.15 28.28 4.43
CA ARG A 195 15.09 27.35 5.06
C ARG A 195 16.22 26.92 4.12
N GLY A 196 15.97 26.95 2.82
CA GLY A 196 16.94 26.56 1.81
C GLY A 196 16.47 26.86 0.39
N ILE A 197 17.27 26.44 -0.57
CA ILE A 197 16.95 26.51 -2.00
C ILE A 197 17.18 25.14 -2.60
N HIS A 198 16.20 24.65 -3.35
CA HIS A 198 16.26 23.37 -4.04
C HIS A 198 16.37 23.61 -5.55
N TYR A 199 17.25 22.85 -6.19
CA TYR A 199 17.32 22.73 -7.63
C TYR A 199 16.55 21.49 -8.07
N GLY A 200 15.83 21.57 -9.20
CA GLY A 200 15.05 20.45 -9.73
C GLY A 200 13.74 20.19 -8.99
N TYR A 201 13.26 21.14 -8.19
CA TYR A 201 12.01 21.02 -7.46
C TYR A 201 10.79 20.93 -8.39
N LEU A 202 10.75 21.79 -9.41
CA LEU A 202 9.70 21.87 -10.42
C LEU A 202 10.35 22.27 -11.75
N ARG A 203 9.82 21.79 -12.88
CA ARG A 203 10.20 22.27 -14.20
C ARG A 203 9.57 23.65 -14.44
N ASP A 204 10.37 24.68 -14.30
CA ASP A 204 9.94 26.07 -14.40
C ASP A 204 11.06 26.94 -14.96
N GLY A 205 10.88 27.38 -16.22
CA GLY A 205 11.86 28.19 -16.93
C GLY A 205 12.09 29.56 -16.28
N GLU A 206 11.02 30.19 -15.78
CA GLU A 206 11.10 31.50 -15.12
C GLU A 206 11.97 31.45 -13.85
N SER A 207 11.86 30.35 -13.10
CA SER A 207 12.64 30.10 -11.90
C SER A 207 13.97 29.39 -12.16
N MET A 208 14.31 29.06 -13.41
CA MET A 208 15.48 28.25 -13.77
C MET A 208 15.55 26.92 -12.98
N ASN A 209 14.39 26.30 -12.73
CA ASN A 209 14.20 25.10 -11.89
C ASN A 209 14.65 25.23 -10.42
N TYR A 210 14.86 26.44 -9.92
CA TYR A 210 15.10 26.69 -8.50
C TYR A 210 13.80 26.99 -7.76
N ALA A 211 13.67 26.47 -6.55
CA ALA A 211 12.58 26.81 -5.64
C ALA A 211 13.11 27.04 -4.22
N THR A 212 12.41 27.87 -3.46
CA THR A 212 12.68 28.06 -2.03
C THR A 212 12.05 26.93 -1.22
N PHE A 213 12.79 26.37 -0.26
CA PHE A 213 12.22 25.51 0.77
C PHE A 213 11.66 26.38 1.89
N LEU A 214 10.34 26.42 2.00
CA LEU A 214 9.62 27.32 2.89
C LEU A 214 9.03 26.54 4.06
N GLU A 215 9.22 27.07 5.28
CA GLU A 215 8.64 26.49 6.49
C GLU A 215 7.95 27.55 7.36
N MET A 216 6.79 27.20 7.90
CA MET A 216 6.05 27.97 8.88
C MET A 216 5.67 27.06 10.06
N PRO A 217 6.23 27.25 11.26
CA PRO A 217 5.88 26.45 12.42
C PRO A 217 4.44 26.74 12.89
N ASN A 218 3.77 25.73 13.44
CA ASN A 218 2.51 25.93 14.14
C ASN A 218 2.78 26.27 15.62
N PRO A 219 2.53 27.51 16.08
CA PRO A 219 2.76 27.90 17.46
C PRO A 219 1.80 27.21 18.45
N GLU A 220 0.66 26.70 17.97
CA GLU A 220 -0.36 26.03 18.76
C GLU A 220 -0.22 24.50 18.75
N PHE A 221 0.87 23.97 18.17
CA PHE A 221 1.12 22.53 18.13
C PHE A 221 1.28 21.98 19.55
N ASP A 222 0.40 21.04 19.91
CA ASP A 222 0.46 20.34 21.18
C ASP A 222 0.85 18.87 20.94
N PRO A 223 2.08 18.47 21.30
CA PRO A 223 2.54 17.08 21.16
C PRO A 223 1.63 16.07 21.89
N ALA A 224 0.98 16.48 22.98
CA ALA A 224 0.12 15.60 23.78
C ALA A 224 -1.23 15.33 23.11
N ARG A 225 -1.80 16.29 22.37
CA ARG A 225 -3.04 16.09 21.58
C ARG A 225 -2.87 15.07 20.45
N ARG A 226 -1.63 14.83 20.02
CA ARG A 226 -1.30 13.78 19.05
C ARG A 226 -1.18 12.38 19.65
N LEU A 227 -1.07 12.25 20.98
CA LEU A 227 -1.05 10.93 21.63
C LEU A 227 -2.42 10.23 21.58
N ILE A 228 -3.51 10.96 21.30
CA ILE A 228 -4.88 10.42 21.16
C ILE A 228 -5.24 10.20 19.67
N ALA A 229 -4.67 10.99 18.76
CA ALA A 229 -4.75 10.81 17.33
C ALA A 229 -3.38 10.37 16.80
N GLY A 230 -3.10 9.06 16.93
CA GLY A 230 -1.96 8.36 16.34
C GLY A 230 -0.68 9.18 16.22
N ALA A 231 0.22 9.04 17.19
CA ALA A 231 1.63 9.38 16.97
C ALA A 231 2.03 8.89 15.57
N PRO A 232 2.69 9.72 14.75
CA PRO A 232 3.01 9.33 13.40
C PRO A 232 3.79 8.03 13.51
N ILE A 233 3.32 7.01 12.81
CA ILE A 233 4.24 6.00 12.31
C ILE A 233 5.19 6.83 11.45
N ARG A 234 6.36 7.21 12.01
CA ARG A 234 7.58 7.41 11.20
C ARG A 234 7.51 6.22 10.26
N ARG A 235 7.23 6.34 8.97
CA ARG A 235 7.19 5.10 8.18
C ARG A 235 8.62 4.59 8.20
N PRO A 236 8.94 3.49 8.94
CA PRO A 236 10.04 2.68 8.48
C PRO A 236 9.63 2.30 7.06
N VAL A 237 10.60 2.09 6.19
CA VAL A 237 10.31 1.38 4.96
C VAL A 237 9.39 0.18 5.29
N ARG A 238 8.20 0.09 4.70
CA ARG A 238 7.27 -1.03 4.99
C ARG A 238 7.80 -2.26 4.27
N LYS A 239 8.90 -2.76 4.81
CA LYS A 239 9.61 -3.92 4.33
C LYS A 239 9.06 -5.13 5.05
N ILE A 240 8.45 -6.02 4.29
CA ILE A 240 8.07 -7.33 4.80
C ILE A 240 9.12 -8.33 4.34
N ARG A 241 9.88 -8.92 5.27
CA ARG A 241 10.71 -10.07 4.94
C ARG A 241 9.87 -11.35 5.04
N VAL A 242 9.84 -12.11 3.95
CA VAL A 242 9.10 -13.36 3.85
C VAL A 242 10.06 -14.54 3.67
N CYS A 243 9.72 -15.67 4.26
CA CYS A 243 10.38 -16.96 4.07
C CYS A 243 9.38 -17.92 3.44
N ALA A 244 9.58 -18.28 2.18
CA ALA A 244 8.77 -19.28 1.48
C ALA A 244 9.50 -20.63 1.48
N CYS A 245 8.89 -21.63 2.12
CA CYS A 245 9.50 -22.94 2.28
C CYS A 245 9.24 -23.85 1.08
N GLN A 246 10.30 -24.52 0.64
CA GLN A 246 10.24 -25.67 -0.25
C GLN A 246 10.41 -26.93 0.60
N TYR A 247 9.29 -27.47 1.08
CA TYR A 247 9.28 -28.51 2.12
C TYR A 247 9.45 -29.90 1.51
N GLN A 248 10.46 -30.66 1.92
CA GLN A 248 10.65 -32.02 1.42
C GLN A 248 9.81 -33.03 2.19
N LEU A 249 8.81 -33.59 1.51
CA LEU A 249 8.07 -34.75 1.98
C LEU A 249 8.98 -35.98 2.02
N ARG A 250 9.02 -36.61 3.19
CA ARG A 250 9.79 -37.83 3.49
C ARG A 250 9.07 -38.68 4.54
N PRO A 251 9.28 -40.01 4.58
CA PRO A 251 8.67 -40.84 5.62
C PRO A 251 9.00 -40.39 7.05
N LEU A 252 8.01 -40.48 7.94
CA LEU A 252 8.13 -40.19 9.37
C LEU A 252 7.99 -41.48 10.17
N THR A 253 8.68 -41.57 11.31
CA THR A 253 8.49 -42.66 12.27
C THR A 253 7.56 -42.29 13.42
N ASP A 254 7.45 -40.99 13.72
CA ASP A 254 6.64 -40.45 14.81
C ASP A 254 6.34 -38.96 14.58
N TRP A 255 5.48 -38.40 15.44
CA TRP A 255 5.12 -36.98 15.45
C TRP A 255 6.30 -36.06 15.78
N ALA A 256 7.26 -36.50 16.60
CA ALA A 256 8.38 -35.66 17.01
C ALA A 256 9.30 -35.32 15.83
N GLN A 257 9.45 -36.24 14.87
CA GLN A 257 10.14 -35.96 13.61
C GLN A 257 9.42 -34.90 12.76
N PHE A 258 8.09 -34.89 12.76
CA PHE A 258 7.32 -33.86 12.07
C PHE A 258 7.49 -32.49 12.73
N GLU A 259 7.38 -32.44 14.05
CA GLU A 259 7.64 -31.23 14.86
C GLU A 259 9.06 -30.68 14.60
N MET A 260 10.08 -31.53 14.61
CA MET A 260 11.46 -31.14 14.31
C MET A 260 11.61 -30.51 12.91
N GLN A 261 10.91 -31.04 11.90
CA GLN A 261 10.97 -30.50 10.54
C GLN A 261 10.29 -29.13 10.45
N VAL A 262 9.13 -28.96 11.09
CA VAL A 262 8.44 -27.67 11.16
C VAL A 262 9.29 -26.64 11.92
N GLU A 263 9.86 -27.03 13.06
CA GLU A 263 10.70 -26.18 13.89
C GLU A 263 11.96 -25.73 13.15
N PHE A 264 12.60 -26.60 12.37
CA PHE A 264 13.76 -26.23 11.54
C PHE A 264 13.47 -25.03 10.61
N PHE A 265 12.31 -25.02 9.96
CA PHE A 265 11.95 -23.90 9.08
C PHE A 265 11.54 -22.64 9.85
N ALA A 266 10.93 -22.79 11.03
CA ALA A 266 10.67 -21.67 11.94
C ALA A 266 11.99 -21.04 12.44
N ASP A 267 12.96 -21.86 12.84
CA ASP A 267 14.31 -21.45 13.23
C ASP A 267 15.00 -20.72 12.08
N ALA A 268 14.97 -21.28 10.87
CA ALA A 268 15.55 -20.64 9.69
C ALA A 268 14.89 -19.26 9.42
N ALA A 269 13.56 -19.18 9.42
CA ALA A 269 12.86 -17.91 9.23
C ALA A 269 13.25 -16.88 10.30
N LYS A 270 13.40 -17.31 11.56
CA LYS A 270 13.82 -16.46 12.68
C LYS A 270 15.26 -15.97 12.53
N GLU A 271 16.19 -16.86 12.19
CA GLU A 271 17.61 -16.55 12.01
C GLU A 271 17.80 -15.47 10.93
N PHE A 272 17.01 -15.54 9.86
CA PHE A 272 17.03 -14.53 8.81
C PHE A 272 16.11 -13.32 9.07
N HIS A 273 15.57 -13.18 10.28
CA HIS A 273 14.70 -12.08 10.71
C HIS A 273 13.48 -11.88 9.80
N CYS A 274 12.87 -12.97 9.36
CA CYS A 274 11.64 -12.93 8.58
C CYS A 274 10.46 -12.52 9.46
N HIS A 275 9.49 -11.84 8.86
CA HIS A 275 8.21 -11.55 9.50
C HIS A 275 7.19 -12.66 9.24
N PHE A 276 7.17 -13.20 8.03
CA PHE A 276 6.29 -14.29 7.62
C PHE A 276 7.07 -15.56 7.27
N LEU A 277 6.54 -16.70 7.69
CA LEU A 277 6.92 -18.02 7.19
C LEU A 277 5.72 -18.63 6.46
N LEU A 278 5.91 -19.09 5.23
CA LEU A 278 4.91 -19.82 4.45
C LEU A 278 5.36 -21.27 4.25
N LEU A 279 4.55 -22.22 4.72
CA LEU A 279 4.68 -23.64 4.37
C LEU A 279 3.74 -24.02 3.21
N PRO A 280 3.99 -25.15 2.53
CA PRO A 280 3.18 -25.60 1.40
C PRO A 280 1.78 -26.12 1.78
N GLU A 281 0.91 -26.17 0.78
CA GLU A 281 -0.42 -26.79 0.90
C GLU A 281 -0.28 -28.26 1.29
N LEU A 282 -1.16 -28.71 2.20
CA LEU A 282 -1.29 -30.11 2.60
C LEU A 282 0.04 -30.79 2.96
N PHE A 283 1.07 -30.06 3.42
CA PHE A 283 2.34 -30.67 3.83
C PHE A 283 2.15 -31.69 4.98
N THR A 284 1.05 -31.55 5.74
CA THR A 284 0.61 -32.49 6.79
C THR A 284 0.25 -33.88 6.27
N VAL A 285 0.04 -34.08 4.97
CA VAL A 285 -0.18 -35.43 4.38
C VAL A 285 1.05 -36.34 4.52
N GLN A 286 2.21 -35.79 4.85
CA GLN A 286 3.39 -36.56 5.28
C GLN A 286 3.07 -37.48 6.46
N LEU A 287 2.12 -37.09 7.33
CA LEU A 287 1.67 -37.86 8.49
C LEU A 287 0.93 -39.15 8.11
N PHE A 288 0.50 -39.33 6.86
CA PHE A 288 -0.03 -40.63 6.40
C PHE A 288 0.96 -41.78 6.62
N THR A 289 2.26 -41.48 6.66
CA THR A 289 3.30 -42.48 6.92
C THR A 289 3.26 -43.05 8.35
N LEU A 290 2.50 -42.42 9.25
CA LEU A 290 2.22 -42.91 10.61
C LEU A 290 0.95 -43.78 10.69
N LEU A 291 0.17 -43.83 9.60
CA LEU A 291 -1.06 -44.62 9.51
C LEU A 291 -0.77 -46.02 8.94
N PRO A 292 -1.68 -47.00 9.12
CA PRO A 292 -1.54 -48.32 8.50
C PRO A 292 -1.37 -48.22 6.98
N SER A 293 -0.45 -49.00 6.39
CA SER A 293 -0.11 -48.90 4.97
C SER A 293 -1.22 -49.31 4.00
N ASP A 294 -2.25 -50.01 4.49
CA ASP A 294 -3.39 -50.54 3.74
C ASP A 294 -4.68 -49.73 3.96
N ILE A 295 -4.61 -48.61 4.69
CA ILE A 295 -5.76 -47.73 4.92
C ILE A 295 -6.29 -47.14 3.60
N ASP A 296 -7.61 -47.01 3.50
CA ASP A 296 -8.23 -46.32 2.37
C ASP A 296 -7.85 -44.83 2.36
N THR A 297 -7.72 -44.24 1.17
CA THR A 297 -7.27 -42.85 1.04
C THR A 297 -8.27 -41.85 1.63
N HIS A 298 -9.59 -42.10 1.53
CA HIS A 298 -10.59 -41.22 2.14
C HIS A 298 -10.53 -41.29 3.66
N GLU A 299 -10.36 -42.49 4.21
CA GLU A 299 -10.21 -42.70 5.66
C GLU A 299 -8.92 -42.06 6.16
N ALA A 300 -7.81 -42.23 5.46
CA ALA A 300 -6.51 -41.64 5.82
C ALA A 300 -6.59 -40.13 5.98
N VAL A 301 -7.20 -39.42 5.02
CA VAL A 301 -7.33 -37.95 5.09
C VAL A 301 -8.17 -37.52 6.30
N ARG A 302 -9.24 -38.27 6.61
CA ARG A 302 -10.06 -38.02 7.81
C ARG A 302 -9.29 -38.32 9.10
N GLU A 303 -8.43 -39.34 9.14
CA GLU A 303 -7.53 -39.56 10.29
C GLU A 303 -6.53 -38.41 10.47
N ILE A 304 -6.01 -37.85 9.39
CA ILE A 304 -5.16 -36.65 9.46
C ILE A 304 -5.96 -35.44 9.94
N ALA A 305 -7.21 -35.27 9.50
CA ALA A 305 -8.07 -34.20 10.00
C ALA A 305 -8.31 -34.28 11.52
N LYS A 306 -8.32 -35.49 12.11
CA LYS A 306 -8.41 -35.67 13.57
C LYS A 306 -7.16 -35.18 14.31
N MET A 307 -6.04 -35.00 13.62
CA MET A 307 -4.80 -34.45 14.19
C MET A 307 -4.78 -32.91 14.17
N HIS A 308 -5.89 -32.26 13.77
CA HIS A 308 -5.98 -30.80 13.62
C HIS A 308 -5.59 -30.05 14.89
N ASP A 309 -6.03 -30.49 16.07
CA ASP A 309 -5.68 -29.85 17.34
C ASP A 309 -4.18 -29.94 17.65
N GLN A 310 -3.55 -31.10 17.39
CA GLN A 310 -2.11 -31.27 17.58
C GLN A 310 -1.30 -30.39 16.60
N TYR A 311 -1.75 -30.31 15.35
CA TYR A 311 -1.18 -29.42 14.34
C TYR A 311 -1.29 -27.94 14.75
N VAL A 312 -2.48 -27.51 15.20
CA VAL A 312 -2.73 -26.13 15.65
C VAL A 312 -1.84 -25.77 16.83
N GLU A 313 -1.73 -26.65 17.84
CA GLU A 313 -0.91 -26.40 19.02
C GLU A 313 0.58 -26.34 18.68
N LEU A 314 1.06 -27.24 17.81
CA LEU A 314 2.43 -27.19 17.28
C LEU A 314 2.71 -25.85 16.59
N CYS A 315 1.91 -25.47 15.60
CA CYS A 315 2.14 -24.27 14.81
C CYS A 315 1.98 -22.98 15.62
N LYS A 316 1.01 -22.94 16.55
CA LYS A 316 0.84 -21.83 17.49
C LYS A 316 2.07 -21.65 18.37
N ARG A 317 2.60 -22.73 18.94
CA ARG A 317 3.83 -22.71 19.74
C ARG A 317 5.02 -22.21 18.93
N MET A 318 5.17 -22.64 17.66
CA MET A 318 6.23 -22.15 16.78
C MET A 318 6.07 -20.66 16.45
N ALA A 319 4.86 -20.20 16.13
CA ALA A 319 4.59 -18.79 15.85
C ALA A 319 4.95 -17.88 17.04
N VAL A 320 4.54 -18.27 18.25
CA VAL A 320 4.81 -17.52 19.50
C VAL A 320 6.30 -17.58 19.86
N LYS A 321 6.91 -18.77 19.86
CA LYS A 321 8.32 -18.95 20.22
C LYS A 321 9.25 -18.12 19.34
N HIS A 322 8.97 -18.07 18.04
CA HIS A 322 9.83 -17.41 17.07
C HIS A 322 9.41 -15.96 16.79
N GLY A 323 8.19 -15.57 17.18
CA GLY A 323 7.63 -14.24 16.94
C GLY A 323 7.32 -14.02 15.46
N LEU A 324 6.73 -15.01 14.80
CA LEU A 324 6.45 -15.02 13.35
C LEU A 324 4.95 -14.95 13.08
N TYR A 325 4.56 -14.30 11.97
CA TYR A 325 3.30 -14.58 11.31
C TYR A 325 3.47 -15.85 10.48
N PHE A 326 3.01 -16.97 11.03
CA PHE A 326 3.25 -18.27 10.47
C PHE A 326 2.05 -18.74 9.66
N ILE A 327 2.17 -18.74 8.33
CA ILE A 327 1.20 -19.34 7.42
C ILE A 327 1.63 -20.80 7.22
N ALA A 328 1.15 -21.68 8.10
CA ALA A 328 1.60 -23.06 8.14
C ALA A 328 0.89 -23.93 7.09
N GLY A 329 0.91 -23.47 5.83
CA GLY A 329 0.34 -24.21 4.71
C GLY A 329 -1.15 -24.42 4.86
N SER A 330 -1.58 -25.64 4.54
CA SER A 330 -2.96 -26.07 4.79
C SER A 330 -3.05 -27.48 5.39
N HIS A 331 -4.17 -27.74 6.03
CA HIS A 331 -4.49 -28.98 6.72
C HIS A 331 -5.95 -29.38 6.42
N PRO A 332 -6.26 -30.69 6.30
CA PRO A 332 -7.64 -31.17 6.24
C PRO A 332 -8.37 -30.86 7.55
N VAL A 333 -9.57 -30.27 7.48
CA VAL A 333 -10.38 -29.95 8.67
C VAL A 333 -11.79 -30.51 8.45
N ILE A 334 -12.35 -31.15 9.48
CA ILE A 334 -13.77 -31.53 9.48
C ILE A 334 -14.54 -30.40 10.14
N ASP A 335 -15.50 -29.83 9.44
CA ASP A 335 -16.36 -28.76 9.98
C ASP A 335 -17.51 -29.29 10.84
N GLU A 336 -18.36 -28.39 11.31
CA GLU A 336 -19.51 -28.73 12.16
C GLU A 336 -20.58 -29.57 11.43
N GLU A 337 -20.62 -29.52 10.10
CA GLU A 337 -21.55 -30.27 9.25
C GLU A 337 -20.99 -31.68 8.90
N GLY A 338 -19.72 -31.93 9.22
CA GLY A 338 -19.03 -33.19 8.95
C GLY A 338 -18.29 -33.21 7.60
N ASP A 339 -18.30 -32.09 6.90
CA ASP A 339 -17.66 -31.91 5.62
C ASP A 339 -16.15 -31.71 5.81
N LEU A 340 -15.39 -32.29 4.87
CA LEU A 340 -13.94 -32.24 4.90
C LEU A 340 -13.45 -31.08 4.03
N LEU A 341 -12.73 -30.13 4.63
CA LEU A 341 -12.24 -28.93 3.97
C LEU A 341 -10.70 -28.94 3.89
N ASN A 342 -10.14 -28.37 2.84
CA ASN A 342 -8.71 -28.02 2.77
C ASN A 342 -8.55 -26.57 3.27
N VAL A 343 -7.96 -26.39 4.46
CA VAL A 343 -7.96 -25.09 5.14
C VAL A 343 -6.53 -24.62 5.37
N ALA A 344 -6.20 -23.42 4.90
CA ALA A 344 -4.96 -22.75 5.27
C ALA A 344 -5.08 -22.02 6.61
N HIS A 345 -3.99 -22.00 7.37
CA HIS A 345 -3.95 -21.43 8.72
C HIS A 345 -2.88 -20.35 8.83
N LEU A 346 -3.24 -19.22 9.43
CA LEU A 346 -2.36 -18.12 9.81
C LEU A 346 -2.31 -18.05 11.34
N PHE A 347 -1.12 -18.29 11.88
CA PHE A 347 -0.82 -18.19 13.31
C PHE A 347 -0.04 -16.90 13.57
N THR A 348 -0.36 -16.19 14.64
CA THR A 348 0.29 -14.91 14.97
C THR A 348 1.35 -15.07 16.06
N PRO A 349 2.27 -14.09 16.19
CA PRO A 349 3.19 -14.00 17.33
C PRO A 349 2.49 -13.93 18.70
N SER A 350 1.24 -13.45 18.72
CA SER A 350 0.38 -13.36 19.90
C SER A 350 -0.32 -14.69 20.24
N GLY A 351 -0.31 -15.66 19.32
CA GLY A 351 -0.93 -16.98 19.48
C GLY A 351 -2.38 -17.06 19.01
N ASP A 352 -2.87 -16.05 18.30
CA ASP A 352 -4.16 -16.12 17.60
C ASP A 352 -4.04 -16.98 16.34
N VAL A 353 -5.16 -17.58 15.94
CA VAL A 353 -5.24 -18.47 14.77
C VAL A 353 -6.38 -18.02 13.89
N TYR A 354 -6.08 -17.84 12.61
CA TYR A 354 -7.03 -17.46 11.57
C TYR A 354 -6.95 -18.46 10.42
N THR A 355 -8.03 -18.59 9.64
CA THR A 355 -8.11 -19.61 8.59
C THR A 355 -8.62 -19.06 7.27
N GLN A 356 -8.24 -19.71 6.17
CA GLN A 356 -8.80 -19.50 4.84
C GLN A 356 -9.09 -20.86 4.22
N PRO A 357 -10.37 -21.27 4.08
CA PRO A 357 -10.69 -22.49 3.36
C PRO A 357 -10.41 -22.32 1.87
N LYS A 358 -9.96 -23.39 1.21
CA LYS A 358 -9.77 -23.44 -0.24
C LYS A 358 -11.13 -23.33 -0.94
N LEU A 359 -11.23 -22.48 -1.95
CA LEU A 359 -12.51 -22.19 -2.61
C LEU A 359 -12.73 -23.08 -3.85
N HIS A 360 -11.66 -23.42 -4.56
CA HIS A 360 -11.72 -24.22 -5.78
C HIS A 360 -11.06 -25.58 -5.57
N MET A 361 -11.87 -26.63 -5.51
CA MET A 361 -11.38 -28.00 -5.39
C MET A 361 -10.85 -28.53 -6.71
N THR A 362 -9.66 -29.13 -6.68
CA THR A 362 -9.13 -29.88 -7.83
C THR A 362 -9.94 -31.16 -8.04
N PRO A 363 -9.92 -31.74 -9.26
CA PRO A 363 -10.55 -33.04 -9.50
C PRO A 363 -10.05 -34.13 -8.55
N SER A 364 -8.76 -34.12 -8.20
CA SER A 364 -8.20 -35.13 -7.29
C SER A 364 -8.74 -34.98 -5.87
N GLU A 365 -8.80 -33.76 -5.33
CA GLU A 365 -9.34 -33.54 -3.99
C GLU A 365 -10.83 -33.90 -3.89
N ARG A 366 -11.60 -33.58 -4.93
CA ARG A 366 -13.02 -33.96 -4.99
C ARG A 366 -13.20 -35.47 -5.09
N ASN A 367 -12.46 -36.12 -6.00
CA ASN A 367 -12.71 -37.52 -6.35
C ASN A 367 -12.05 -38.53 -5.39
N TYR A 368 -10.91 -38.20 -4.80
CA TYR A 368 -10.13 -39.12 -3.95
C TYR A 368 -10.13 -38.76 -2.47
N TYR A 369 -10.42 -37.50 -2.11
CA TYR A 369 -10.47 -37.08 -0.71
C TYR A 369 -11.87 -36.71 -0.25
N ASP A 370 -12.83 -36.54 -1.17
CA ASP A 370 -14.19 -36.08 -0.87
C ASP A 370 -14.21 -34.72 -0.13
N MET A 371 -13.28 -33.84 -0.51
CA MET A 371 -13.18 -32.50 0.07
C MET A 371 -14.19 -31.53 -0.57
N GLN A 372 -14.83 -30.73 0.28
CA GLN A 372 -15.79 -29.69 -0.11
C GLN A 372 -15.11 -28.31 -0.24
N PRO A 373 -15.61 -27.44 -1.13
CA PRO A 373 -15.12 -26.07 -1.25
C PRO A 373 -15.56 -25.21 -0.07
N GLY A 374 -14.73 -24.26 0.35
CA GLY A 374 -15.16 -23.17 1.22
C GLY A 374 -16.03 -22.14 0.51
N ASP A 375 -16.64 -21.24 1.29
CA ASP A 375 -17.60 -20.25 0.82
C ASP A 375 -17.26 -18.79 1.22
N VAL A 376 -16.08 -18.58 1.80
CA VAL A 376 -15.63 -17.30 2.36
C VAL A 376 -14.22 -16.93 1.90
N LEU A 377 -14.06 -15.69 1.43
CA LEU A 377 -12.77 -15.12 1.06
C LEU A 377 -12.34 -14.10 2.12
N ARG A 378 -11.18 -14.29 2.74
CA ARG A 378 -10.69 -13.46 3.83
C ARG A 378 -9.52 -12.57 3.44
N VAL A 379 -9.55 -11.37 4.00
CA VAL A 379 -8.47 -10.38 3.98
C VAL A 379 -7.96 -10.28 5.40
N PHE A 380 -6.66 -10.46 5.60
CA PHE A 380 -6.03 -10.37 6.92
C PHE A 380 -5.32 -9.01 7.02
N ASP A 381 -5.88 -8.10 7.81
CA ASP A 381 -5.33 -6.79 8.08
C ASP A 381 -4.33 -6.89 9.25
N THR A 382 -3.05 -7.05 8.91
CA THR A 382 -1.96 -7.22 9.90
C THR A 382 -1.28 -5.88 10.16
N PRO A 383 -0.55 -5.72 11.28
CA PRO A 383 0.26 -4.52 11.54
C PRO A 383 1.35 -4.26 10.48
N LEU A 384 1.69 -5.26 9.66
CA LEU A 384 2.71 -5.17 8.62
C LEU A 384 2.13 -4.77 7.25
N GLY A 385 0.85 -5.00 7.03
CA GLY A 385 0.17 -4.81 5.75
C GLY A 385 -1.01 -5.78 5.59
N ARG A 386 -1.87 -5.51 4.60
CA ARG A 386 -2.98 -6.41 4.27
C ARG A 386 -2.50 -7.57 3.42
N ILE A 387 -2.81 -8.77 3.87
CA ILE A 387 -2.45 -9.99 3.17
C ILE A 387 -3.69 -10.79 2.77
N GLY A 388 -3.54 -11.63 1.76
CA GLY A 388 -4.51 -12.66 1.39
C GLY A 388 -3.82 -14.02 1.27
N ILE A 389 -4.59 -15.09 1.37
CA ILE A 389 -4.13 -16.46 1.15
C ILE A 389 -5.01 -17.08 0.07
N LEU A 390 -4.41 -17.63 -0.99
CA LEU A 390 -5.12 -18.43 -2.00
C LEU A 390 -4.47 -19.80 -2.08
N VAL A 391 -5.23 -20.86 -1.80
CA VAL A 391 -4.65 -22.21 -1.69
C VAL A 391 -4.57 -22.83 -3.07
N CYS A 392 -3.35 -23.00 -3.56
CA CYS A 392 -3.02 -23.75 -4.78
C CYS A 392 -3.90 -23.36 -5.97
N TYR A 393 -4.87 -24.20 -6.30
CA TYR A 393 -5.74 -24.04 -7.46
C TYR A 393 -6.50 -22.71 -7.47
N ASP A 394 -6.76 -22.11 -6.30
CA ASP A 394 -7.39 -20.79 -6.19
C ASP A 394 -6.63 -19.69 -6.95
N ILE A 395 -5.30 -19.78 -7.10
CA ILE A 395 -4.51 -18.75 -7.81
C ILE A 395 -4.80 -18.73 -9.33
N GLU A 396 -5.28 -19.84 -9.88
CA GLU A 396 -5.58 -19.96 -11.30
C GLU A 396 -6.80 -19.08 -11.68
N PHE A 397 -7.64 -18.69 -10.71
CA PHE A 397 -8.86 -17.89 -10.89
C PHE A 397 -8.59 -16.39 -10.68
N PRO A 398 -8.66 -15.56 -11.75
CA PRO A 398 -8.38 -14.11 -11.67
C PRO A 398 -9.19 -13.37 -10.63
N GLU A 399 -10.46 -13.73 -10.53
CA GLU A 399 -11.47 -13.00 -9.80
C GLU A 399 -11.10 -12.93 -8.32
N LEU A 400 -10.57 -14.02 -7.75
CA LEU A 400 -10.19 -14.08 -6.34
C LEU A 400 -9.09 -13.06 -6.00
N SER A 401 -7.98 -13.09 -6.74
CA SER A 401 -6.88 -12.13 -6.56
C SER A 401 -7.33 -10.69 -6.77
N ARG A 402 -8.23 -10.46 -7.75
CA ARG A 402 -8.79 -9.15 -8.04
C ARG A 402 -9.68 -8.63 -6.91
N LEU A 403 -10.52 -9.49 -6.35
CA LEU A 403 -11.38 -9.18 -5.22
C LEU A 403 -10.55 -8.87 -3.97
N LEU A 404 -9.51 -9.67 -3.69
CA LEU A 404 -8.56 -9.41 -2.59
C LEU A 404 -7.85 -8.06 -2.77
N MET A 405 -7.33 -7.78 -3.97
CA MET A 405 -6.69 -6.50 -4.25
C MET A 405 -7.64 -5.32 -4.05
N LYS A 406 -8.91 -5.43 -4.47
CA LYS A 406 -9.93 -4.38 -4.25
C LYS A 406 -10.16 -4.10 -2.75
N GLN A 407 -9.86 -5.04 -1.86
CA GLN A 407 -9.89 -4.84 -0.41
C GLN A 407 -8.56 -4.31 0.17
N GLY A 408 -7.61 -3.98 -0.70
CA GLY A 408 -6.32 -3.41 -0.33
C GLY A 408 -5.25 -4.44 0.00
N VAL A 409 -5.40 -5.71 -0.39
CA VAL A 409 -4.32 -6.71 -0.23
C VAL A 409 -3.08 -6.28 -1.03
N GLU A 410 -1.92 -6.40 -0.40
CA GLU A 410 -0.61 -6.00 -0.96
C GLU A 410 0.33 -7.20 -1.13
N VAL A 411 0.15 -8.24 -0.32
CA VAL A 411 0.89 -9.50 -0.41
C VAL A 411 -0.09 -10.67 -0.43
N LEU A 412 0.04 -11.53 -1.42
CA LEU A 412 -0.73 -12.74 -1.57
C LEU A 412 0.15 -13.96 -1.31
N PHE A 413 -0.23 -14.80 -0.36
CA PHE A 413 0.46 -16.05 -0.07
C PHE A 413 -0.26 -17.22 -0.76
N VAL A 414 0.51 -18.06 -1.42
CA VAL A 414 0.02 -19.17 -2.23
C VAL A 414 0.73 -20.46 -1.80
N PRO A 415 0.25 -21.13 -0.75
CA PRO A 415 0.67 -22.49 -0.47
C PRO A 415 0.16 -23.41 -1.59
N PHE A 416 1.00 -24.27 -2.13
CA PHE A 416 0.61 -25.19 -3.20
C PHE A 416 1.23 -26.58 -3.08
N ALA A 417 0.57 -27.58 -3.65
CA ALA A 417 1.12 -28.91 -3.83
C ALA A 417 0.83 -29.40 -5.26
N THR A 418 1.88 -29.69 -6.02
CA THR A 418 1.75 -30.19 -7.39
C THR A 418 2.61 -31.43 -7.59
N THR A 419 2.14 -32.36 -8.42
CA THR A 419 2.83 -33.63 -8.71
C THR A 419 3.94 -33.47 -9.75
N GLU A 420 3.69 -32.68 -10.79
CA GLU A 420 4.56 -32.56 -11.96
C GLU A 420 4.85 -31.11 -12.32
N ARG A 421 5.95 -30.90 -13.04
CA ARG A 421 6.40 -29.59 -13.52
C ARG A 421 5.31 -28.81 -14.27
N LYS A 422 4.46 -29.47 -15.06
CA LYS A 422 3.34 -28.83 -15.78
C LYS A 422 2.27 -28.27 -14.84
N GLY A 423 2.04 -28.93 -13.70
CA GLY A 423 1.15 -28.45 -12.64
C GLY A 423 1.72 -27.20 -11.99
N TYR A 424 3.00 -27.28 -11.59
CA TYR A 424 3.72 -26.12 -11.04
C TYR A 424 3.68 -24.91 -11.98
N HIS A 425 3.94 -25.08 -13.27
CA HIS A 425 3.93 -23.93 -14.19
C HIS A 425 2.57 -23.24 -14.32
N ARG A 426 1.44 -23.95 -14.16
CA ARG A 426 0.13 -23.29 -14.12
C ARG A 426 0.03 -22.35 -12.91
N VAL A 427 0.31 -22.90 -11.73
CA VAL A 427 0.32 -22.13 -10.46
C VAL A 427 1.28 -20.94 -10.57
N ARG A 428 2.52 -21.18 -11.01
CA ARG A 428 3.59 -20.18 -11.10
C ARG A 428 3.29 -19.07 -12.10
N HIS A 429 2.76 -19.39 -13.29
CA HIS A 429 2.45 -18.38 -14.30
C HIS A 429 1.20 -17.58 -13.91
N CYS A 430 0.17 -18.23 -13.35
CA CYS A 430 -0.99 -17.52 -12.82
C CYS A 430 -0.60 -16.58 -11.69
N ALA A 431 0.22 -17.03 -10.73
CA ALA A 431 0.75 -16.20 -9.65
C ALA A 431 1.51 -14.97 -10.17
N GLN A 432 2.36 -15.14 -11.19
CA GLN A 432 3.07 -14.03 -11.81
C GLN A 432 2.12 -13.05 -12.50
N ALA A 433 1.14 -13.55 -13.25
CA ALA A 433 0.10 -12.72 -13.83
C ALA A 433 -0.68 -11.96 -12.74
N ARG A 434 -0.98 -12.60 -11.59
CA ARG A 434 -1.69 -11.96 -10.47
C ARG A 434 -0.86 -10.84 -9.85
N ALA A 435 0.45 -11.03 -9.70
CA ALA A 435 1.36 -10.00 -9.20
C ALA A 435 1.35 -8.75 -10.09
N ILE A 436 1.42 -8.97 -11.41
CA ILE A 436 1.47 -7.90 -12.41
C ILE A 436 0.13 -7.17 -12.55
N GLU A 437 -0.97 -7.90 -12.79
CA GLU A 437 -2.26 -7.28 -13.12
C GLU A 437 -2.91 -6.56 -11.92
N ASN A 438 -2.58 -7.01 -10.70
CA ASN A 438 -3.12 -6.46 -9.46
C ASN A 438 -2.13 -5.52 -8.76
N VAL A 439 -0.88 -5.41 -9.26
CA VAL A 439 0.18 -4.62 -8.63
C VAL A 439 0.31 -5.00 -7.14
N ILE A 440 0.62 -6.27 -6.89
CA ILE A 440 0.82 -6.88 -5.57
C ILE A 440 2.04 -7.81 -5.61
N TYR A 441 2.57 -8.18 -4.44
CA TYR A 441 3.50 -9.30 -4.33
C TYR A 441 2.75 -10.62 -4.23
N VAL A 442 3.32 -11.69 -4.80
CA VAL A 442 2.79 -13.07 -4.64
C VAL A 442 3.91 -14.00 -4.18
N VAL A 443 3.71 -14.69 -3.07
CA VAL A 443 4.68 -15.57 -2.41
C VAL A 443 4.22 -17.02 -2.53
N LEU A 444 5.03 -17.87 -3.14
CA LEU A 444 4.73 -19.26 -3.47
C LEU A 444 5.58 -20.21 -2.64
N ALA A 445 4.96 -21.20 -2.00
CA ALA A 445 5.63 -22.28 -1.27
C ALA A 445 5.03 -23.64 -1.63
N GLY A 446 5.90 -24.60 -1.98
CA GLY A 446 5.50 -25.89 -2.53
C GLY A 446 6.21 -27.08 -1.90
N CYS A 447 5.54 -28.23 -1.87
CA CYS A 447 6.16 -29.49 -1.48
C CYS A 447 7.14 -30.00 -2.56
N VAL A 448 8.19 -30.68 -2.09
CA VAL A 448 9.13 -31.44 -2.91
C VAL A 448 9.39 -32.82 -2.31
N GLY A 449 10.14 -33.67 -3.01
CA GLY A 449 10.35 -35.03 -2.58
C GLY A 449 9.15 -35.93 -2.87
N ASN A 450 9.17 -37.12 -2.27
CA ASN A 450 8.31 -38.23 -2.67
C ASN A 450 7.85 -39.00 -1.42
N LEU A 451 6.59 -39.45 -1.41
CA LEU A 451 6.07 -40.36 -0.40
C LEU A 451 5.63 -41.67 -1.07
N PRO A 452 6.51 -42.69 -1.15
CA PRO A 452 6.21 -43.95 -1.83
C PRO A 452 4.99 -44.70 -1.29
N GLN A 453 4.63 -44.44 -0.03
CA GLN A 453 3.52 -45.09 0.67
C GLN A 453 2.18 -44.34 0.47
N VAL A 454 2.18 -43.18 -0.20
CA VAL A 454 1.01 -42.33 -0.39
C VAL A 454 0.78 -42.12 -1.88
N ASN A 455 -0.20 -42.83 -2.47
CA ASN A 455 -0.43 -42.80 -3.92
C ASN A 455 -0.65 -41.40 -4.49
N SER A 456 -1.37 -40.53 -3.77
CA SER A 456 -1.67 -39.17 -4.24
C SER A 456 -0.52 -38.16 -4.08
N PHE A 457 0.52 -38.50 -3.31
CA PHE A 457 1.74 -37.70 -3.11
C PHE A 457 3.00 -38.51 -3.45
N LEU A 458 2.86 -39.48 -4.36
CA LEU A 458 3.92 -40.39 -4.76
C LEU A 458 5.15 -39.61 -5.27
N ILE A 459 4.90 -38.57 -6.06
CA ILE A 459 5.90 -37.60 -6.50
C ILE A 459 5.36 -36.19 -6.29
N THR A 460 6.24 -35.26 -5.95
CA THR A 460 5.91 -33.83 -5.93
C THR A 460 6.93 -33.02 -6.71
N TYR A 461 6.44 -31.93 -7.28
CA TYR A 461 7.23 -30.94 -7.95
C TYR A 461 6.94 -29.58 -7.31
N GLY A 462 8.00 -28.91 -6.89
CA GLY A 462 7.91 -27.62 -6.22
C GLY A 462 9.11 -26.75 -6.50
N GLN A 463 8.88 -25.45 -6.47
CA GLN A 463 9.91 -24.42 -6.48
C GLN A 463 9.30 -23.19 -5.80
N ALA A 464 9.86 -22.82 -4.65
CA ALA A 464 9.42 -21.61 -3.96
C ALA A 464 9.82 -20.37 -4.77
N ALA A 465 8.97 -19.35 -4.80
CA ALA A 465 9.23 -18.13 -5.57
C ALA A 465 8.48 -16.92 -5.00
N VAL A 466 9.01 -15.73 -5.26
CA VAL A 466 8.40 -14.45 -4.95
C VAL A 466 8.24 -13.65 -6.24
N CYS A 467 6.99 -13.47 -6.66
CA CYS A 467 6.63 -12.73 -7.86
C CYS A 467 6.32 -11.27 -7.52
N THR A 468 6.64 -10.37 -8.44
CA THR A 468 6.45 -8.93 -8.31
C THR A 468 5.68 -8.39 -9.52
N PRO A 469 5.24 -7.13 -9.48
CA PRO A 469 4.97 -6.38 -10.70
C PRO A 469 6.24 -6.29 -11.59
N CYS A 470 6.08 -5.89 -12.85
CA CYS A 470 7.18 -5.69 -13.78
C CYS A 470 7.27 -4.22 -14.18
N ASP A 471 8.12 -3.44 -13.52
CA ASP A 471 8.37 -2.02 -13.82
C ASP A 471 9.72 -1.57 -13.21
N PHE A 472 10.08 -0.29 -13.31
CA PHE A 472 11.37 0.26 -12.88
C PHE A 472 11.73 -0.03 -11.41
N SER A 473 10.75 -0.06 -10.50
CA SER A 473 10.97 -0.40 -9.10
C SER A 473 11.12 -1.91 -8.85
N PHE A 474 10.97 -2.75 -9.87
CA PHE A 474 10.94 -4.20 -9.74
C PHE A 474 11.90 -4.90 -10.71
N PRO A 475 12.19 -6.20 -10.47
CA PRO A 475 12.89 -7.01 -11.46
C PRO A 475 12.19 -7.00 -12.82
N LYS A 476 13.02 -6.92 -13.88
CA LYS A 476 12.57 -6.86 -15.28
C LYS A 476 11.71 -8.04 -15.73
N ASP A 477 11.86 -9.20 -15.08
CA ASP A 477 11.13 -10.43 -15.34
C ASP A 477 10.02 -10.68 -14.30
N GLY A 478 9.82 -9.78 -13.33
CA GLY A 478 8.79 -9.92 -12.31
C GLY A 478 9.07 -11.00 -11.27
N VAL A 479 10.33 -11.40 -11.10
CA VAL A 479 10.75 -12.43 -10.14
C VAL A 479 11.77 -11.84 -9.17
N LEU A 480 11.38 -11.68 -7.90
CA LEU A 480 12.26 -11.16 -6.87
C LEU A 480 13.23 -12.21 -6.35
N ALA A 481 12.75 -13.43 -6.18
CA ALA A 481 13.54 -14.56 -5.73
C ALA A 481 12.87 -15.87 -6.16
N GLU A 482 13.65 -16.90 -6.40
CA GLU A 482 13.18 -18.27 -6.60
C GLU A 482 14.22 -19.27 -6.10
N GLY A 483 13.75 -20.41 -5.59
CA GLY A 483 14.62 -21.51 -5.17
C GLY A 483 15.02 -22.41 -6.34
N GLU A 484 15.95 -23.32 -6.09
CA GLU A 484 16.21 -24.43 -7.01
C GLU A 484 15.00 -25.39 -7.03
N PRO A 485 14.54 -25.87 -8.20
CA PRO A 485 13.41 -26.80 -8.26
C PRO A 485 13.72 -28.15 -7.58
N ASN A 486 12.75 -28.70 -6.85
CA ASN A 486 12.81 -30.01 -6.20
C ASN A 486 13.94 -30.18 -5.15
N ASN A 487 14.35 -29.08 -4.51
CA ASN A 487 15.36 -29.08 -3.46
C ASN A 487 14.80 -28.52 -2.14
N GLU A 488 15.03 -29.23 -1.03
CA GLU A 488 14.63 -28.74 0.29
C GLU A 488 15.38 -27.45 0.62
N SER A 489 14.64 -26.34 0.69
CA SER A 489 15.26 -25.03 0.90
C SER A 489 14.22 -23.98 1.30
N VAL A 490 14.69 -22.75 1.50
CA VAL A 490 13.85 -21.58 1.71
C VAL A 490 14.19 -20.50 0.69
N CYS A 491 13.17 -19.82 0.18
CA CYS A 491 13.29 -18.62 -0.62
C CYS A 491 12.97 -17.42 0.28
N ILE A 492 13.98 -16.59 0.57
CA ILE A 492 13.84 -15.41 1.44
C ILE A 492 13.91 -14.16 0.60
N ALA A 493 12.93 -13.28 0.76
CA ALA A 493 12.88 -12.00 0.05
C ALA A 493 12.37 -10.88 0.95
N GLU A 494 12.80 -9.66 0.65
CA GLU A 494 12.33 -8.44 1.29
C GLU A 494 11.39 -7.71 0.33
N LEU A 495 10.12 -7.61 0.70
CA LEU A 495 9.07 -6.97 -0.08
C LEU A 495 8.97 -5.51 0.34
N ASP A 496 9.20 -4.56 -0.57
CA ASP A 496 9.02 -3.14 -0.29
C ASP A 496 7.62 -2.70 -0.70
N LEU A 497 6.73 -2.56 0.29
CA LEU A 497 5.35 -2.16 -0.01
C LEU A 497 5.24 -0.70 -0.48
N ASN A 498 6.28 0.12 -0.33
CA ASN A 498 6.29 1.46 -0.89
C ASN A 498 6.44 1.42 -2.42
N ASP A 499 7.22 0.48 -2.95
CA ASP A 499 7.36 0.31 -4.41
C ASP A 499 6.01 -0.04 -5.06
N LEU A 500 5.16 -0.84 -4.38
CA LEU A 500 3.79 -1.07 -4.84
C LEU A 500 2.98 0.21 -4.88
N ALA A 501 3.06 1.04 -3.84
CA ALA A 501 2.33 2.30 -3.77
C ALA A 501 2.77 3.25 -4.89
N ILE A 502 4.08 3.37 -5.13
CA ILE A 502 4.66 4.16 -6.23
C ILE A 502 4.17 3.65 -7.58
N GLN A 503 4.25 2.33 -7.81
CA GLN A 503 3.84 1.71 -9.06
C GLN A 503 2.35 1.92 -9.38
N ARG A 504 1.49 1.84 -8.37
CA ARG A 504 0.06 2.07 -8.52
C ARG A 504 -0.27 3.51 -8.94
N ASP A 505 0.60 4.47 -8.66
CA ASP A 505 0.40 5.90 -8.97
C ASP A 505 1.09 6.34 -10.27
N ILE A 506 2.37 5.99 -10.43
CA ILE A 506 3.24 6.52 -11.50
C ILE A 506 3.94 5.45 -12.34
N GLY A 507 3.54 4.18 -12.22
CA GLY A 507 4.07 3.10 -13.06
C GLY A 507 3.93 3.39 -14.55
N THR A 508 4.79 2.77 -15.36
CA THR A 508 4.73 2.88 -16.84
C THR A 508 3.37 2.45 -17.39
N VAL A 509 2.73 1.50 -16.71
CA VAL A 509 1.34 1.08 -16.92
C VAL A 509 0.62 1.03 -15.57
N ARG A 510 -0.68 1.34 -15.54
CA ARG A 510 -1.47 1.42 -14.31
C ARG A 510 -2.76 0.59 -14.43
N PRO A 511 -2.65 -0.75 -14.50
CA PRO A 511 -3.80 -1.63 -14.77
C PRO A 511 -4.93 -1.51 -13.73
N LEU A 512 -4.62 -1.03 -12.52
CA LEU A 512 -5.63 -0.75 -11.50
C LEU A 512 -6.45 0.51 -11.79
N GLN A 513 -5.79 1.57 -12.29
CA GLN A 513 -6.42 2.85 -12.59
C GLN A 513 -7.10 2.83 -13.97
N ASP A 514 -6.46 2.19 -14.95
CA ASP A 514 -6.90 2.17 -16.35
C ASP A 514 -8.04 1.16 -16.61
N ARG A 515 -8.56 0.53 -15.55
CA ARG A 515 -9.61 -0.47 -15.65
C ARG A 515 -10.94 0.18 -16.07
N ARG A 516 -11.58 -0.40 -17.09
CA ARG A 516 -12.84 0.08 -17.66
C ARG A 516 -14.06 -0.50 -16.94
N ASP A 517 -14.29 -0.01 -15.72
CA ASP A 517 -15.45 -0.41 -14.89
C ASP A 517 -16.80 -0.02 -15.51
N ASP A 518 -16.79 0.83 -16.54
CA ASP A 518 -17.94 1.13 -17.39
C ASP A 518 -18.28 0.01 -18.38
N LEU A 519 -17.33 -0.88 -18.70
CA LEU A 519 -17.52 -1.99 -19.63
C LEU A 519 -17.77 -3.33 -18.93
N TYR A 520 -17.17 -3.54 -17.76
CA TYR A 520 -17.31 -4.77 -16.99
C TYR A 520 -17.11 -4.54 -15.50
N GLN A 521 -17.65 -5.44 -14.68
CA GLN A 521 -17.48 -5.40 -13.24
C GLN A 521 -17.08 -6.78 -12.71
N VAL A 522 -16.07 -6.81 -11.83
CA VAL A 522 -15.77 -7.98 -11.00
C VAL A 522 -16.37 -7.75 -9.62
N SER A 523 -17.37 -8.55 -9.29
CA SER A 523 -18.06 -8.55 -8.00
C SER A 523 -18.21 -9.98 -7.51
N SER A 524 -18.37 -10.15 -6.19
CA SER A 524 -18.52 -11.46 -5.57
C SER A 524 -19.94 -11.61 -5.05
N THR A 525 -20.52 -12.80 -5.24
CA THR A 525 -21.71 -13.23 -4.50
C THR A 525 -21.35 -13.88 -3.17
N MET A 526 -20.11 -14.34 -3.01
CA MET A 526 -19.61 -14.94 -1.76
C MET A 526 -19.18 -13.86 -0.77
N ARG A 527 -19.17 -14.22 0.52
CA ARG A 527 -18.77 -13.30 1.58
C ARG A 527 -17.28 -12.98 1.49
N ILE A 528 -16.95 -11.70 1.55
CA ILE A 528 -15.58 -11.22 1.72
C ILE A 528 -15.46 -10.61 3.12
N GLU A 529 -14.56 -11.17 3.93
CA GLU A 529 -14.37 -10.76 5.33
C GLU A 529 -13.01 -10.09 5.52
N THR A 530 -12.99 -8.89 6.10
CA THR A 530 -11.74 -8.27 6.57
C THR A 530 -11.56 -8.56 8.05
N ILE A 531 -10.52 -9.32 8.37
CA ILE A 531 -10.17 -9.74 9.72
C ILE A 531 -9.01 -8.88 10.22
N GLN A 532 -9.18 -8.27 11.38
CA GLN A 532 -8.10 -7.54 12.07
C GLN A 532 -7.21 -8.54 12.81
N VAL A 533 -5.96 -8.68 12.37
CA VAL A 533 -4.97 -9.59 12.94
C VAL A 533 -4.09 -8.80 13.90
N ARG A 534 -3.99 -9.23 15.16
CA ARG A 534 -3.28 -8.50 16.23
C ARG A 534 -1.91 -9.05 16.58
#